data_AF-A0A946DPN5-F1
#
_entry.id   AF-A0A946DPN5-F1
#
_cell.length_a   1.000
_cell.length_b   1.000
_cell.length_c   1.000
_cell.angle_alpha   90.00
_cell.angle_beta   90.00
_cell.angle_gamma   90.00
#
_symmetry.space_group_name_H-M   'P 1'
#
loop_
_entity.id
_entity.type
_entity.pdbx_description
1 polymer ?
#
loop_
_entity_poly.entity_id
_entity_poly.type
_entity_poly.pdbx_seq_one_letter_code
_entity_poly.pdbx_strand_id
1 'polypeptide(L)'
;MLITKFISTLLSWVRRPRATRLNEIESPELFRTVIDRERFRADGCVSNFALVVFSCPNGDCSTVKKNMQRLLSTIHDRIRCTDYAGWMGEDELGMLIVDCSTKQVKQLVMTLSAEFAATIGPLIYRIESYPDVPSSQIISPSEESDERAPVSSETMPA
;
A
#
# COMPACT_ATOMS: atom_id res chain seq x y z
N MET A 1 -17.45 -11.31 -11.37
CA MET A 1 -16.55 -12.28 -10.70
C MET A 1 -15.29 -12.54 -11.55
N LEU A 2 -14.35 -11.58 -11.65
CA LEU A 2 -13.10 -11.78 -12.43
C LEU A 2 -11.83 -11.16 -11.81
N ILE A 3 -11.91 -10.54 -10.62
CA ILE A 3 -10.77 -9.79 -10.04
C ILE A 3 -9.89 -10.68 -9.14
N THR A 4 -10.34 -11.87 -8.76
CA THR A 4 -9.60 -12.77 -7.85
C THR A 4 -8.39 -13.47 -8.46
N LYS A 5 -8.22 -13.46 -9.79
CA LYS A 5 -7.14 -14.20 -10.47
C LYS A 5 -5.84 -13.41 -10.67
N PHE A 6 -5.85 -12.08 -10.60
CA PHE A 6 -4.63 -11.29 -10.77
C PHE A 6 -3.85 -11.08 -9.47
N ILE A 7 -4.55 -11.16 -8.33
CA ILE A 7 -3.94 -11.13 -6.99
C ILE A 7 -3.09 -12.39 -6.77
N SER A 8 -3.54 -13.56 -7.27
CA SER A 8 -2.80 -14.81 -7.07
C SER A 8 -1.45 -14.85 -7.74
N THR A 9 -1.23 -14.14 -8.85
CA THR A 9 0.06 -14.25 -9.57
C THR A 9 1.18 -13.44 -8.91
N LEU A 10 0.85 -12.34 -8.22
CA LEU A 10 1.85 -11.55 -7.47
C LEU A 10 2.09 -12.09 -6.04
N LEU A 11 1.19 -12.95 -5.53
CA LEU A 11 1.15 -13.44 -4.14
C LEU A 11 1.21 -14.97 -3.99
N SER A 12 1.33 -15.76 -5.07
CA SER A 12 1.24 -17.24 -4.98
C SER A 12 2.53 -17.97 -4.61
N TRP A 13 3.67 -17.30 -4.53
CA TRP A 13 4.91 -18.00 -4.15
C TRP A 13 5.30 -17.67 -2.70
N VAL A 14 5.03 -18.66 -1.85
CA VAL A 14 5.43 -18.83 -0.44
C VAL A 14 4.44 -18.29 0.60
N ARG A 15 3.33 -19.03 0.76
CA ARG A 15 2.61 -19.12 2.04
C ARG A 15 3.38 -20.04 2.98
N ARG A 16 4.18 -19.48 3.89
CA ARG A 16 4.49 -20.13 5.17
C ARG A 16 3.85 -19.29 6.28
N PRO A 17 2.90 -19.84 7.06
CA PRO A 17 2.30 -19.10 8.14
C PRO A 17 3.35 -18.95 9.25
N ARG A 18 3.86 -17.73 9.46
CA ARG A 18 4.56 -17.40 10.71
C ARG A 18 3.56 -16.70 11.62
N ALA A 19 2.70 -17.51 12.23
CA ALA A 19 1.65 -17.08 13.15
C ALA A 19 2.16 -16.42 14.46
N THR A 20 3.45 -16.16 14.59
CA THR A 20 4.11 -15.75 15.85
C THR A 20 4.61 -14.30 15.90
N ARG A 21 4.47 -13.49 14.83
CA ARG A 21 4.85 -12.06 14.86
C ARG A 21 3.70 -11.06 14.84
N LEU A 22 2.46 -11.54 14.72
CA LEU A 22 1.25 -10.71 14.58
C LEU A 22 1.05 -9.74 15.75
N ASN A 23 1.49 -10.12 16.96
CA ASN A 23 1.37 -9.27 18.16
C ASN A 23 2.61 -8.39 18.41
N GLU A 24 3.74 -8.63 17.73
CA GLU A 24 5.01 -7.92 18.04
C GLU A 24 5.11 -6.56 17.37
N ILE A 25 4.43 -6.34 16.24
CA ILE A 25 4.53 -5.07 15.49
C ILE A 25 3.23 -4.26 15.63
N GLU A 26 2.64 -4.30 16.82
CA GLU A 26 1.52 -3.41 17.16
C GLU A 26 2.00 -2.08 17.75
N SER A 27 3.25 -1.99 18.21
CA SER A 27 3.80 -0.75 18.75
C SER A 27 4.41 0.11 17.63
N PRO A 28 4.12 1.43 17.59
CA PRO A 28 4.77 2.38 16.69
C PRO A 28 6.30 2.37 16.80
N GLU A 29 6.85 2.17 17.98
CA GLU A 29 8.28 2.13 18.23
C GLU A 29 8.94 0.92 17.55
N LEU A 30 8.28 -0.24 17.61
CA LEU A 30 8.78 -1.46 16.99
C LEU A 30 8.70 -1.38 15.46
N PHE A 31 7.63 -0.80 14.92
CA PHE A 31 7.52 -0.61 13.48
C PHE A 31 8.56 0.40 12.94
N ARG A 32 8.82 1.49 13.67
CA ARG A 32 9.93 2.42 13.34
C ARG A 32 11.29 1.72 13.33
N THR A 33 11.55 0.86 14.32
CA THR A 33 12.79 0.07 14.37
C THR A 33 12.95 -0.82 13.12
N VAL A 34 11.84 -1.39 12.62
CA VAL A 34 11.84 -2.16 11.37
C VAL A 34 12.17 -1.26 10.17
N ILE A 35 11.56 -0.08 10.07
CA ILE A 35 11.85 0.88 8.99
C ILE A 35 13.35 1.25 8.99
N ASP A 36 13.91 1.60 10.14
CA ASP A 36 15.32 2.00 10.23
C ASP A 36 16.27 0.86 9.88
N ARG A 37 15.91 -0.38 10.24
CA ARG A 37 16.67 -1.56 9.83
C ARG A 37 16.64 -1.76 8.31
N GLU A 38 15.48 -1.58 7.69
CA GLU A 38 15.35 -1.74 6.24
C GLU A 38 16.00 -0.59 5.46
N ARG A 39 16.03 0.63 6.01
CA ARG A 39 16.87 1.73 5.50
C ARG A 39 18.34 1.35 5.51
N PHE A 40 18.86 0.90 6.65
CA PHE A 40 20.26 0.48 6.77
C PHE A 40 20.59 -0.67 5.79
N ARG A 41 19.66 -1.63 5.60
CA ARG A 41 19.82 -2.69 4.60
C ARG A 41 19.90 -2.11 3.19
N ALA A 42 18.99 -1.21 2.83
CA ALA A 42 18.93 -0.60 1.50
C ALA A 42 20.11 0.36 1.21
N ASP A 43 20.73 0.95 2.23
CA ASP A 43 21.96 1.73 2.06
C ASP A 43 23.17 0.85 1.74
N GLY A 44 23.22 -0.34 2.34
CA GLY A 44 24.31 -1.30 2.14
C GLY A 44 24.13 -2.27 0.97
N CYS A 45 22.93 -2.35 0.40
CA CYS A 45 22.55 -3.30 -0.66
C CYS A 45 21.85 -2.59 -1.81
N VAL A 46 21.99 -3.08 -3.05
CA VAL A 46 21.24 -2.56 -4.22
C VAL A 46 19.79 -3.07 -4.18
N SER A 47 19.08 -2.75 -3.10
CA SER A 47 17.74 -3.23 -2.80
C SER A 47 16.86 -2.07 -2.35
N ASN A 48 15.63 -2.02 -2.82
CA ASN A 48 14.67 -0.97 -2.48
C ASN A 48 13.58 -1.49 -1.55
N PHE A 49 12.84 -0.59 -0.94
CA PHE A 49 11.57 -0.90 -0.32
C PHE A 49 10.59 0.25 -0.54
N ALA A 50 9.30 -0.01 -0.33
CA ALA A 50 8.27 1.00 -0.28
C ALA A 50 7.58 0.98 1.07
N LEU A 51 7.29 2.16 1.61
CA LEU A 51 6.47 2.36 2.78
C LEU A 51 5.13 2.94 2.32
N VAL A 52 4.05 2.21 2.60
CA VAL A 52 2.69 2.71 2.42
C VAL A 52 2.18 3.13 3.79
N VAL A 53 1.71 4.36 3.91
CA VAL A 53 1.06 4.84 5.12
C VAL A 53 -0.41 5.06 4.82
N PHE A 54 -1.26 4.35 5.54
CA PHE A 54 -2.72 4.47 5.50
C PHE A 54 -3.17 5.37 6.64
N SER A 55 -4.12 6.25 6.33
CA SER A 55 -4.86 7.04 7.31
C SER A 55 -6.35 6.99 6.99
N CYS A 56 -7.18 7.12 8.03
CA CYS A 56 -8.62 7.24 7.87
C CYS A 56 -9.02 8.72 7.96
N PRO A 57 -9.85 9.23 7.04
CA PRO A 57 -10.46 10.53 7.22
C PRO A 57 -11.37 10.55 8.45
N ASN A 58 -11.48 11.73 9.07
CA ASN A 58 -12.24 12.03 10.30
C ASN A 58 -13.51 11.17 10.47
N GLY A 59 -13.59 10.47 11.61
CA GLY A 59 -14.75 9.71 12.05
C GLY A 59 -14.64 9.43 13.55
N ASP A 60 -15.65 8.79 14.15
CA ASP A 60 -15.60 8.40 15.55
C ASP A 60 -14.37 7.53 15.83
N CYS A 61 -13.54 7.94 16.80
CA CYS A 61 -12.26 7.30 17.13
C CYS A 61 -12.38 5.77 17.32
N SER A 62 -13.47 5.31 17.94
CA SER A 62 -13.74 3.88 18.14
C SER A 62 -13.97 3.10 16.83
N THR A 63 -14.68 3.72 15.88
CA THR A 63 -14.96 3.14 14.56
C THR A 63 -13.70 3.14 13.69
N VAL A 64 -12.95 4.24 13.70
CA VAL A 64 -11.67 4.37 12.98
C VAL A 64 -10.69 3.28 13.44
N LYS A 65 -10.49 3.14 14.75
CA LYS A 65 -9.58 2.14 15.31
C LYS A 65 -9.97 0.71 14.92
N LYS A 66 -11.27 0.37 14.99
CA LYS A 66 -11.77 -0.96 14.59
C LYS A 66 -11.55 -1.22 13.10
N ASN A 67 -11.75 -0.21 12.26
CA ASN A 67 -11.56 -0.31 10.81
C ASN A 67 -10.07 -0.48 10.46
N MET A 68 -9.19 0.27 11.12
CA MET A 68 -7.74 0.12 10.98
C MET A 68 -7.26 -1.25 11.46
N GLN A 69 -7.76 -1.77 12.58
CA GLN A 69 -7.44 -3.14 13.02
C GLN A 69 -7.84 -4.21 11.99
N ARG A 70 -9.00 -4.06 11.34
CA ARG A 70 -9.43 -4.96 10.25
C ARG A 70 -8.52 -4.87 9.03
N LEU A 71 -8.12 -3.65 8.66
CA LEU A 71 -7.17 -3.42 7.58
C LEU A 71 -5.83 -4.09 7.91
N LEU A 72 -5.30 -3.88 9.11
CA LEU A 72 -4.04 -4.49 9.57
C LEU A 72 -4.08 -6.01 9.52
N SER A 73 -5.15 -6.63 10.03
CA SER A 73 -5.35 -8.09 9.94
C SER A 73 -5.34 -8.57 8.48
N THR A 74 -6.02 -7.85 7.60
CA THR A 74 -6.11 -8.22 6.17
C THR A 74 -4.78 -8.05 5.45
N ILE A 75 -4.01 -7.02 5.80
CA ILE A 75 -2.65 -6.82 5.30
C ILE A 75 -1.77 -7.99 5.76
N HIS A 76 -1.79 -8.33 7.05
CA HIS A 76 -0.99 -9.43 7.59
C HIS A 76 -1.25 -10.78 6.91
N ASP A 77 -2.50 -11.07 6.54
CA ASP A 77 -2.85 -12.30 5.83
C ASP A 77 -2.34 -12.35 4.38
N ARG A 78 -1.88 -11.21 3.85
CA ARG A 78 -1.54 -11.04 2.43
C ARG A 78 -0.08 -10.69 2.18
N ILE A 79 0.61 -10.07 3.13
CA ILE A 79 2.00 -9.67 2.94
C ILE A 79 2.95 -10.87 2.97
N ARG A 80 4.13 -10.72 2.36
CA ARG A 80 5.17 -11.77 2.36
C ARG A 80 5.83 -11.85 3.72
N CYS A 81 6.59 -12.92 3.98
CA CYS A 81 7.36 -13.05 5.21
C CYS A 81 8.51 -12.03 5.36
N THR A 82 8.87 -11.36 4.26
CA THR A 82 9.88 -10.29 4.19
C THR A 82 9.28 -8.89 4.35
N ASP A 83 7.97 -8.77 4.22
CA ASP A 83 7.23 -7.52 4.34
C ASP A 83 6.73 -7.34 5.78
N TYR A 84 6.39 -6.10 6.14
CA TYR A 84 5.96 -5.75 7.48
C TYR A 84 4.72 -4.88 7.45
N ALA A 85 3.89 -4.98 8.48
CA ALA A 85 2.80 -4.06 8.73
C ALA A 85 2.72 -3.78 10.23
N GLY A 86 2.32 -2.57 10.59
CA GLY A 86 2.24 -2.13 11.98
C GLY A 86 1.74 -0.70 12.10
N TRP A 87 1.58 -0.23 13.33
CA TRP A 87 1.18 1.15 13.59
C TRP A 87 2.35 2.11 13.37
N MET A 88 2.06 3.30 12.84
CA MET A 88 3.02 4.41 12.68
C MET A 88 2.76 5.54 13.70
N GLY A 89 1.53 5.62 14.18
CA GLY A 89 1.01 6.56 15.16
C GLY A 89 -0.34 6.07 15.69
N GLU A 90 -1.11 6.94 16.34
CA GLU A 90 -2.41 6.57 16.94
C GLU A 90 -3.45 6.17 15.87
N ASP A 91 -3.45 6.84 14.72
CA ASP A 91 -4.43 6.65 13.64
C ASP A 91 -3.79 6.36 12.27
N GLU A 92 -2.49 6.02 12.26
CA GLU A 92 -1.75 5.70 11.04
C GLU A 92 -1.26 4.25 11.04
N LEU A 93 -1.51 3.55 9.94
CA LEU A 93 -1.01 2.21 9.67
C LEU A 93 0.07 2.24 8.62
N GLY A 94 1.21 1.64 8.91
CA GLY A 94 2.29 1.44 7.96
C GLY A 94 2.30 0.03 7.39
N MET A 95 2.66 -0.07 6.12
CA MET A 95 2.96 -1.32 5.43
C MET A 95 4.28 -1.13 4.66
N LEU A 96 5.31 -1.86 5.08
CA LEU A 96 6.63 -1.86 4.46
C LEU A 96 6.75 -3.07 3.53
N ILE A 97 6.92 -2.81 2.23
CA ILE A 97 7.06 -3.82 1.20
C ILE A 97 8.50 -3.84 0.69
N VAL A 98 9.18 -4.95 0.88
CA VAL A 98 10.60 -5.11 0.56
C VAL A 98 10.77 -5.57 -0.91
N ASP A 99 11.81 -5.05 -1.57
CA ASP A 99 12.26 -5.44 -2.91
C ASP A 99 11.13 -5.38 -3.96
N CYS A 100 10.41 -4.26 -3.97
CA CYS A 100 9.21 -4.06 -4.77
C CYS A 100 9.24 -2.71 -5.49
N SER A 101 8.77 -2.69 -6.73
CA SER A 101 8.67 -1.44 -7.50
C SER A 101 7.46 -0.61 -7.07
N THR A 102 7.57 0.71 -7.13
CA THR A 102 6.46 1.64 -6.83
C THR A 102 5.20 1.31 -7.63
N LYS A 103 5.31 0.81 -8.87
CA LYS A 103 4.17 0.38 -9.69
C LYS A 103 3.42 -0.80 -9.08
N GLN A 104 4.13 -1.84 -8.62
CA GLN A 104 3.52 -3.01 -7.98
C GLN A 104 2.85 -2.63 -6.65
N VAL A 105 3.49 -1.74 -5.89
CA VAL A 105 2.95 -1.21 -4.64
C VAL A 105 1.67 -0.41 -4.90
N LYS A 106 1.66 0.50 -5.89
CA LYS A 106 0.46 1.24 -6.31
C LYS A 106 -0.69 0.28 -6.65
N GLN A 107 -0.43 -0.76 -7.43
CA GLN A 107 -1.46 -1.74 -7.80
C GLN A 107 -2.01 -2.52 -6.59
N LEU A 108 -1.13 -2.91 -5.65
CA LEU A 108 -1.52 -3.54 -4.40
C LEU A 108 -2.43 -2.62 -3.57
N VAL A 109 -2.02 -1.36 -3.40
CA VAL A 109 -2.75 -0.38 -2.60
C VAL A 109 -4.10 -0.02 -3.23
N MET A 110 -4.17 0.16 -4.55
CA MET A 110 -5.44 0.35 -5.26
C MET A 110 -6.40 -0.82 -5.04
N THR A 111 -5.89 -2.05 -5.06
CA THR A 111 -6.69 -3.25 -4.83
C THR A 111 -7.23 -3.29 -3.40
N LEU A 112 -6.37 -3.02 -2.41
CA LEU A 112 -6.78 -2.92 -1.01
C LEU A 112 -7.81 -1.79 -0.82
N SER A 113 -7.54 -0.59 -1.34
CA SER A 113 -8.45 0.55 -1.25
C SER A 113 -9.83 0.24 -1.83
N ALA A 114 -9.89 -0.40 -3.00
CA ALA A 114 -11.16 -0.75 -3.64
C ALA A 114 -11.97 -1.78 -2.83
N GLU A 115 -11.29 -2.77 -2.24
CA GLU A 115 -11.93 -3.78 -1.38
C GLU A 115 -12.50 -3.18 -0.10
N PHE A 116 -11.78 -2.23 0.47
CA PHE A 116 -12.15 -1.60 1.74
C PHE A 116 -13.12 -0.42 1.57
N ALA A 117 -13.20 0.20 0.39
CA ALA A 117 -14.06 1.34 0.11
C ALA A 117 -15.51 1.12 0.55
N ALA A 118 -16.07 -0.07 0.32
CA ALA A 118 -17.44 -0.40 0.68
C ALA A 118 -17.66 -0.65 2.19
N THR A 119 -16.62 -1.00 2.94
CA THR A 119 -16.73 -1.43 4.34
C THR A 119 -16.31 -0.35 5.32
N ILE A 120 -15.25 0.38 5.00
CA ILE A 120 -14.61 1.36 5.91
C ILE A 120 -14.53 2.76 5.31
N GLY A 121 -15.04 2.95 4.08
CA GLY A 121 -14.92 4.19 3.33
C GLY A 121 -13.60 4.29 2.56
N PRO A 122 -13.39 5.39 1.82
CA PRO A 122 -12.18 5.59 1.04
C PRO A 122 -10.96 5.69 1.98
N LEU A 123 -9.96 4.83 1.74
CA LEU A 123 -8.69 4.90 2.43
C LEU A 123 -7.87 6.06 1.89
N ILE A 124 -7.36 6.90 2.79
CA ILE A 124 -6.31 7.85 2.44
C ILE A 124 -4.99 7.10 2.59
N TYR A 125 -4.11 7.24 1.60
CA TYR A 125 -2.79 6.62 1.67
C TYR A 125 -1.74 7.48 0.98
N ARG A 126 -0.49 7.33 1.44
CA ARG A 126 0.71 7.81 0.74
C ARG A 126 1.69 6.67 0.55
N ILE A 127 2.48 6.74 -0.52
CA ILE A 127 3.51 5.75 -0.85
C ILE A 127 4.84 6.48 -0.90
N GLU A 128 5.76 6.06 -0.05
CA GLU A 128 7.15 6.51 0.00
C GLU A 128 8.03 5.35 -0.48
N SER A 129 9.12 5.62 -1.20
CA SER A 129 10.04 4.60 -1.71
C SER A 129 11.46 4.92 -1.25
N TYR A 130 12.24 3.90 -0.90
CA TYR A 130 13.61 4.08 -0.44
C TYR A 130 14.56 3.11 -1.16
N PRO A 131 15.75 3.56 -1.62
CA PRO A 131 16.16 4.96 -1.68
C PRO A 131 15.19 5.77 -2.55
N ASP A 132 15.05 7.08 -2.27
CA ASP A 132 14.12 7.96 -2.97
C ASP A 132 14.39 7.92 -4.48
N VAL A 133 13.57 7.15 -5.19
CA VAL A 133 13.44 7.29 -6.63
C VAL A 133 12.48 8.45 -6.84
N PRO A 134 12.86 9.52 -7.56
CA PRO A 134 11.99 10.67 -7.73
C PRO A 134 10.68 10.24 -8.41
N SER A 135 9.61 10.14 -7.63
CA SER A 135 8.26 9.95 -8.12
C SER A 135 7.33 10.90 -7.39
N SER A 136 7.10 12.06 -8.00
CA SER A 136 5.97 12.93 -7.71
C SER A 136 4.67 12.14 -7.85
N GLN A 137 3.80 12.18 -6.83
CA GLN A 137 2.33 12.14 -6.92
C GLN A 137 1.73 11.69 -5.57
N ILE A 138 1.15 12.65 -4.84
CA ILE A 138 0.07 12.38 -3.89
C ILE A 138 -1.16 12.09 -4.77
N ILE A 139 -1.67 10.85 -4.76
CA ILE A 139 -2.82 10.45 -5.58
C ILE A 139 -4.03 10.36 -4.67
N SER A 140 -4.88 11.39 -4.71
CA SER A 140 -6.25 11.30 -4.19
C SER A 140 -7.11 10.54 -5.21
N PRO A 141 -8.02 9.63 -4.79
CA PRO A 141 -8.86 8.84 -5.71
C PRO A 141 -9.87 9.62 -6.58
N SER A 142 -9.79 10.95 -6.66
CA SER A 142 -10.82 11.82 -7.24
C SER A 142 -10.47 12.45 -8.59
N GLU A 143 -9.30 12.19 -9.19
CA GLU A 143 -8.84 12.93 -10.39
C GLU A 143 -8.70 12.11 -11.68
N GLU A 144 -9.14 10.84 -11.72
CA GLU A 144 -9.14 10.07 -12.97
C GLU A 144 -10.49 10.21 -13.70
N SER A 145 -10.73 11.37 -14.31
CA SER A 145 -11.80 11.56 -15.31
C SER A 145 -11.45 12.69 -16.28
N ASP A 146 -11.60 12.39 -17.57
CA ASP A 146 -11.63 13.30 -18.72
C ASP A 146 -10.31 13.86 -19.27
N GLU A 147 -9.57 13.02 -20.00
CA GLU A 147 -8.95 13.48 -21.24
C GLU A 147 -8.89 12.37 -22.30
N ARG A 148 -9.97 12.24 -23.08
CA ARG A 148 -9.94 11.63 -24.41
C ARG A 148 -10.67 12.51 -25.41
N ALA A 149 -9.91 13.40 -26.03
CA ALA A 149 -10.31 14.01 -27.29
C ALA A 149 -10.29 12.97 -28.42
N PRO A 150 -11.12 13.14 -29.46
CA PRO A 150 -10.77 12.72 -30.81
C PRO A 150 -10.38 13.94 -31.66
N VAL A 151 -9.14 13.95 -32.13
CA VAL A 151 -8.64 14.82 -33.20
C VAL A 151 -9.27 14.37 -34.53
N SER A 152 -10.05 15.25 -35.15
CA SER A 152 -10.55 15.06 -36.51
C SER A 152 -9.48 15.48 -37.52
N SER A 153 -9.10 14.55 -38.39
CA SER A 153 -8.17 14.73 -39.50
C SER A 153 -8.80 15.49 -40.66
N GLU A 154 -8.24 16.65 -41.02
CA GLU A 154 -8.51 17.34 -42.29
C GLU A 154 -7.97 16.54 -43.48
N THR A 155 -8.80 16.34 -44.49
CA THR A 155 -8.42 15.84 -45.82
C THR A 155 -8.73 16.93 -46.83
N MET A 156 -7.71 17.53 -47.44
CA MET A 156 -7.87 18.35 -48.66
C MET A 156 -7.52 17.52 -49.89
N PRO A 157 -8.35 17.54 -50.96
CA PRO A 157 -7.94 17.10 -52.28
C PRO A 157 -7.63 18.27 -53.23
N ALA A 158 -6.55 18.03 -53.99
CA ALA A 158 -6.12 18.50 -55.32
C ALA A 158 -6.18 20.00 -55.67
#